data_AF-A0A7C2F288-F1
#
_entry.id   AF-A0A7C2F288-F1
#
_cell.length_a   1.000
_cell.length_b   1.000
_cell.length_c   1.000
_cell.angle_alpha   90.00
_cell.angle_beta   90.00
_cell.angle_gamma   90.00
#
_symmetry.space_group_name_H-M   'P 1'
#
loop_
_entity.id
_entity.type
_entity.pdbx_description
1 polymer ?
#
loop_
_entity_poly.entity_id
_entity_poly.type
_entity_poly.pdbx_seq_one_letter_code
_entity_poly.pdbx_strand_id
1 'polypeptide(L)'
;MIKYSVAAIVLTAVVACTSAPAPVQKTSEPFTVIGSAIDQARSSITVSIRIDQPATEQRVKSIAEKAISGYSGQYKTVTIKSYFAGSNPSELPYATSIFDNGAVTHQVTPGAATQKIPTH
;
A
#
# COMPACT_ATOMS: atom_id res chain seq x y z
N MET A 1 -30.03 -26.60 62.68
CA MET A 1 -28.63 -26.34 63.11
C MET A 1 -27.70 -26.99 62.08
N ILE A 2 -26.71 -26.22 61.59
CA ILE A 2 -25.41 -26.66 61.02
C ILE A 2 -25.51 -27.42 59.68
N LYS A 3 -25.40 -26.74 58.53
CA LYS A 3 -24.15 -26.39 57.79
C LYS A 3 -23.32 -27.60 57.36
N TYR A 4 -23.42 -28.00 56.08
CA TYR A 4 -22.27 -28.48 55.31
C TYR A 4 -22.38 -28.02 53.86
N SER A 5 -21.64 -26.96 53.59
CA SER A 5 -21.25 -26.53 52.26
C SER A 5 -20.07 -27.38 51.78
N VAL A 6 -19.81 -27.33 50.46
CA VAL A 6 -18.51 -27.43 49.76
C VAL A 6 -18.32 -28.63 48.82
N ALA A 7 -17.88 -28.25 47.61
CA ALA A 7 -17.21 -29.02 46.55
C ALA A 7 -18.12 -29.96 45.72
N ALA A 8 -18.15 -29.90 44.38
CA ALA A 8 -17.06 -29.59 43.47
C ALA A 8 -17.59 -28.90 42.19
N ILE A 9 -17.16 -27.66 41.98
CA ILE A 9 -17.19 -26.99 40.67
C ILE A 9 -15.74 -26.62 40.38
N VAL A 10 -14.95 -27.57 39.90
CA VAL A 10 -13.61 -27.27 39.38
C VAL A 10 -13.31 -28.25 38.24
N LEU A 11 -12.71 -27.72 37.18
CA LEU A 11 -12.11 -28.36 36.01
C LEU A 11 -12.97 -28.51 34.73
N THR A 12 -13.35 -27.38 34.14
CA THR A 12 -13.49 -27.26 32.67
C THR A 12 -13.05 -25.88 32.21
N ALA A 13 -11.77 -25.56 32.35
CA ALA A 13 -11.22 -24.30 31.81
C ALA A 13 -9.73 -24.37 31.48
N VAL A 14 -9.25 -25.42 30.79
CA VAL A 14 -7.86 -25.41 30.29
C VAL A 14 -7.70 -26.20 28.98
N VAL A 15 -8.39 -25.84 27.89
CA VAL A 15 -7.88 -26.12 26.52
C VAL A 15 -8.45 -25.12 25.51
N ALA A 16 -8.10 -23.83 25.61
CA ALA A 16 -8.40 -22.87 24.55
C ALA A 16 -7.36 -21.73 24.52
N CYS A 17 -6.07 -22.07 24.45
CA CYS A 17 -5.00 -21.08 24.30
C CYS A 17 -3.84 -21.64 23.46
N THR A 18 -4.10 -22.11 22.23
CA THR A 18 -3.00 -22.50 21.32
C THR A 18 -3.23 -22.08 19.87
N SER A 19 -4.07 -21.08 19.61
CA SER A 19 -4.20 -20.52 18.26
C SER A 19 -4.49 -19.03 18.32
N ALA A 20 -3.69 -18.28 19.08
CA ALA A 20 -3.53 -16.88 18.75
C ALA A 20 -2.84 -16.84 17.37
N PRO A 21 -3.44 -16.27 16.32
CA PRO A 21 -2.78 -16.15 15.04
C PRO A 21 -1.46 -15.41 15.25
N ALA A 22 -0.37 -15.97 14.70
CA ALA A 22 0.93 -15.32 14.76
C ALA A 22 0.79 -13.87 14.31
N PRO A 23 1.44 -12.90 14.98
CA PRO A 23 1.36 -11.50 14.59
C PRO A 23 1.84 -11.41 13.14
N VAL A 24 0.90 -11.14 12.23
CA VAL A 24 1.22 -10.88 10.83
C VAL A 24 2.09 -9.64 10.86
N GLN A 25 3.38 -9.79 10.56
CA GLN A 25 4.24 -8.64 10.32
C GLN A 25 3.57 -7.84 9.21
N LYS A 26 2.96 -6.73 9.59
CA LYS A 26 2.38 -5.78 8.65
C LYS A 26 3.58 -5.14 7.96
N THR A 27 4.03 -5.72 6.86
CA THR A 27 5.08 -5.16 6.04
C THR A 27 4.62 -3.77 5.68
N SER A 28 5.25 -2.74 6.27
CA SER A 28 4.91 -1.36 5.95
C SER A 28 5.17 -1.19 4.47
N GLU A 29 4.12 -0.98 3.68
CA GLU A 29 4.27 -0.71 2.26
C GLU A 29 5.16 0.55 2.10
N PRO A 30 6.09 0.59 1.15
CA PRO A 30 7.01 1.71 0.97
C PRO A 30 6.32 2.95 0.37
N PHE A 31 4.99 2.95 0.32
CA PHE A 31 4.12 3.99 -0.21
C PHE A 31 2.77 3.99 0.52
N THR A 32 2.09 5.13 0.45
CA THR A 32 0.70 5.27 0.91
C THR A 32 -0.21 5.53 -0.27
N VAL A 33 -1.31 4.80 -0.41
CA VAL A 33 -2.34 5.11 -1.41
C VAL A 33 -3.14 6.34 -0.96
N ILE A 34 -3.16 7.38 -1.78
CA ILE A 34 -3.86 8.64 -1.49
C ILE A 34 -5.12 8.83 -2.34
N GLY A 35 -5.36 7.94 -3.30
CA GLY A 35 -6.58 7.91 -4.08
C GLY A 35 -6.58 6.79 -5.12
N SER A 36 -7.77 6.40 -5.56
CA SER A 36 -7.96 5.44 -6.65
C SER A 36 -9.20 5.78 -7.47
N ALA A 37 -9.12 5.63 -8.78
CA ALA A 37 -10.23 5.78 -9.70
C ALA A 37 -10.31 4.55 -10.60
N ILE A 38 -11.45 3.87 -10.60
CA ILE A 38 -11.69 2.66 -11.39
C ILE A 38 -12.56 3.01 -12.59
N ASP A 39 -12.14 2.59 -13.78
CA ASP A 39 -12.97 2.59 -14.98
C ASP A 39 -13.34 1.13 -15.30
N GLN A 40 -14.56 0.76 -14.93
CA GLN A 40 -15.07 -0.60 -15.13
C GLN A 40 -15.28 -0.93 -16.63
N ALA A 41 -15.62 0.07 -17.45
CA ALA A 41 -15.87 -0.15 -18.87
C ALA A 41 -14.58 -0.54 -19.61
N ARG A 42 -13.44 0.00 -19.16
CA ARG A 42 -12.11 -0.30 -19.72
C ARG A 42 -11.33 -1.34 -18.91
N SER A 43 -11.88 -1.85 -17.82
CA SER A 43 -11.17 -2.72 -16.86
C SER A 43 -9.82 -2.11 -16.45
N SER A 44 -9.83 -0.83 -16.12
CA SER A 44 -8.62 -0.08 -15.75
C SER A 44 -8.76 0.59 -14.39
N ILE A 45 -7.61 0.80 -13.76
CA ILE A 45 -7.51 1.52 -12.49
C ILE A 45 -6.40 2.56 -12.55
N THR A 46 -6.67 3.74 -12.03
CA THR A 46 -5.65 4.75 -11.73
C THR A 46 -5.49 4.84 -10.22
N VAL A 47 -4.28 4.66 -9.72
CA VAL A 47 -3.95 4.73 -8.29
C VAL A 47 -2.96 5.86 -8.08
N SER A 48 -3.29 6.78 -7.19
CA SER A 48 -2.39 7.82 -6.73
C SER A 48 -1.69 7.34 -5.46
N ILE A 49 -0.36 7.36 -5.46
CA ILE A 49 0.47 6.95 -4.33
C ILE A 49 1.36 8.09 -3.85
N ARG A 50 1.63 8.12 -2.55
CA ARG A 50 2.58 9.01 -1.90
C ARG A 50 3.81 8.23 -1.50
N ILE A 51 4.98 8.79 -1.80
CA ILE A 51 6.30 8.21 -1.55
C ILE A 51 7.06 9.16 -0.63
N ASP A 52 7.61 8.60 0.45
CA ASP A 52 8.45 9.37 1.37
C ASP A 52 9.77 9.76 0.73
N GLN A 53 10.27 10.93 1.14
CA GLN A 53 11.55 11.45 0.68
C GLN A 53 12.66 11.23 1.71
N PRO A 54 13.92 11.15 1.27
CA PRO A 54 14.37 11.21 -0.13
C PRO A 54 14.14 9.89 -0.89
N ALA A 55 13.75 9.99 -2.16
CA ALA A 55 13.60 8.85 -3.06
C ALA A 55 14.24 9.14 -4.41
N THR A 56 15.04 8.19 -4.90
CA THR A 56 15.63 8.23 -6.24
C THR A 56 14.61 7.82 -7.29
N GLU A 57 14.84 8.16 -8.55
CA GLU A 57 14.00 7.70 -9.67
C GLU A 57 13.87 6.17 -9.67
N GLN A 58 14.98 5.45 -9.47
CA GLN A 58 14.99 3.98 -9.40
C GLN A 58 14.10 3.45 -8.26
N ARG A 59 14.13 4.10 -7.09
CA ARG A 59 13.27 3.74 -5.95
C ARG A 59 11.80 3.98 -6.29
N VAL A 60 11.47 5.10 -6.94
CA VAL A 60 10.10 5.40 -7.37
C VAL A 60 9.59 4.36 -8.38
N LYS A 61 10.41 3.96 -9.36
CA LYS A 61 10.06 2.90 -10.32
C LYS A 61 9.75 1.58 -9.63
N SER A 62 10.64 1.14 -8.73
CA SER A 62 10.44 -0.11 -7.98
C SER A 62 9.17 -0.08 -7.12
N ILE A 63 8.89 1.06 -6.47
CA ILE A 63 7.65 1.25 -5.70
C ILE A 63 6.42 1.18 -6.61
N ALA A 64 6.46 1.82 -7.78
CA ALA A 64 5.36 1.80 -8.72
C ALA A 64 5.12 0.40 -9.30
N GLU A 65 6.17 -0.37 -9.62
CA GLU A 65 6.06 -1.77 -10.03
C GLU A 65 5.45 -2.64 -8.93
N LYS A 66 5.86 -2.42 -7.67
CA LYS A 66 5.26 -3.11 -6.52
C LYS A 66 3.78 -2.75 -6.35
N ALA A 67 3.40 -1.50 -6.57
CA ALA A 67 2.00 -1.10 -6.57
C ALA A 67 1.24 -1.77 -7.73
N ILE A 68 1.81 -1.77 -8.95
CA ILE A 68 1.22 -2.41 -10.13
C ILE A 68 0.94 -3.89 -9.89
N SER A 69 1.88 -4.64 -9.30
CA SER A 69 1.71 -6.08 -9.08
C SER A 69 0.54 -6.41 -8.15
N GLY A 70 0.14 -5.48 -7.27
CA GLY A 70 -1.07 -5.61 -6.44
C GLY A 70 -2.39 -5.49 -7.21
N TYR A 71 -2.38 -4.88 -8.40
CA TYR A 71 -3.58 -4.59 -9.18
C TYR A 71 -3.62 -5.27 -10.55
N SER A 72 -2.49 -5.66 -11.11
CA SER A 72 -2.39 -6.23 -12.47
C SER A 72 -3.14 -7.56 -12.66
N GLY A 73 -3.43 -8.28 -11.58
CA GLY A 73 -4.28 -9.48 -11.64
C GLY A 73 -5.78 -9.19 -11.76
N GLN A 74 -6.22 -7.97 -11.49
CA GLN A 74 -7.64 -7.58 -11.46
C GLN A 74 -8.01 -6.61 -12.59
N TYR A 75 -7.05 -5.87 -13.12
CA TYR A 75 -7.26 -4.83 -14.12
C TYR A 75 -6.34 -5.03 -15.32
N LYS A 76 -6.86 -4.83 -16.53
CA LYS A 76 -6.08 -4.90 -17.77
C LYS A 76 -5.02 -3.80 -17.85
N THR A 77 -5.40 -2.60 -17.39
CA THR A 77 -4.51 -1.43 -17.38
C THR A 77 -4.45 -0.84 -15.97
N VAL A 78 -3.23 -0.66 -15.46
CA VAL A 78 -2.99 -0.05 -14.14
C VAL A 78 -2.12 1.18 -14.32
N THR A 79 -2.62 2.35 -13.93
CA THR A 79 -1.87 3.60 -13.95
C THR A 79 -1.54 4.02 -12.53
N ILE A 80 -0.25 4.08 -12.18
CA ILE A 80 0.24 4.57 -10.90
C ILE A 80 0.75 6.00 -11.07
N LYS A 81 0.13 6.94 -10.37
CA LYS A 81 0.60 8.33 -10.25
C LYS A 81 1.35 8.49 -8.93
N SER A 82 2.64 8.79 -9.01
CA SER A 82 3.52 8.89 -7.85
C SER A 82 3.71 10.35 -7.45
N TYR A 83 3.47 10.65 -6.18
CA TYR A 83 3.65 11.97 -5.56
C TYR A 83 4.63 11.86 -4.41
N PHE A 84 5.39 12.92 -4.14
CA PHE A 84 6.23 12.95 -2.94
C PHE A 84 5.44 13.38 -1.70
N ALA A 85 5.96 13.01 -0.53
CA ALA A 85 5.47 13.54 0.73
C ALA A 85 5.51 15.08 0.72
N GLY A 86 4.38 15.70 1.04
CA GLY A 86 4.18 17.16 1.00
C GLY A 86 3.58 17.70 -0.30
N SER A 87 3.53 16.91 -1.38
CA SER A 87 2.86 17.31 -2.63
C SER A 87 1.33 17.15 -2.54
N ASN A 88 0.61 18.05 -3.20
CA ASN A 88 -0.84 17.98 -3.32
C ASN A 88 -1.20 17.01 -4.47
N PRO A 89 -2.15 16.06 -4.29
CA PRO A 89 -2.63 15.21 -5.39
C PRO A 89 -3.15 15.96 -6.63
N SER A 90 -3.53 17.22 -6.48
CA SER A 90 -3.93 18.12 -7.58
C SER A 90 -2.76 18.68 -8.39
N GLU A 91 -1.52 18.54 -7.92
CA GLU A 91 -0.32 18.94 -8.65
C GLU A 91 0.08 17.88 -9.70
N LEU A 92 1.09 18.21 -10.50
CA LEU A 92 1.67 17.25 -11.43
C LEU A 92 2.33 16.10 -10.65
N PRO A 93 2.04 14.83 -10.98
CA PRO A 93 2.73 13.71 -10.36
C PRO A 93 4.22 13.74 -10.73
N TYR A 94 5.07 13.31 -9.80
CA TYR A 94 6.50 13.17 -10.05
C TYR A 94 6.77 12.14 -11.17
N ALA A 95 6.07 11.01 -11.12
CA ALA A 95 6.14 9.99 -12.15
C ALA A 95 4.78 9.33 -12.36
N THR A 96 4.52 8.94 -13.60
CA THR A 96 3.39 8.09 -13.98
C THR A 96 3.92 6.77 -14.50
N SER A 97 3.45 5.66 -13.95
CA SER A 97 3.80 4.32 -14.41
C SER A 97 2.55 3.61 -14.90
N ILE A 98 2.60 3.02 -16.09
CA ILE A 98 1.44 2.41 -16.74
C ILE A 98 1.79 0.95 -17.03
N PHE A 99 1.02 0.04 -16.45
CA PHE A 99 0.98 -1.35 -16.87
C PHE A 99 -0.10 -1.51 -17.93
N ASP A 100 0.30 -1.98 -19.10
CA ASP A 100 -0.60 -2.30 -20.20
C ASP A 100 0.01 -3.43 -21.03
N ASN A 101 -0.82 -4.38 -21.49
CA ASN A 101 -0.40 -5.51 -22.33
C ASN A 101 0.82 -6.31 -21.78
N GLY A 102 0.92 -6.44 -20.46
CA GLY A 102 2.00 -7.22 -19.82
C GLY A 102 3.33 -6.48 -19.67
N ALA A 103 3.41 -5.22 -20.08
CA ALA A 103 4.59 -4.38 -19.94
C ALA A 103 4.33 -3.20 -19.01
N VAL A 104 5.36 -2.78 -18.27
CA VAL A 104 5.33 -1.55 -17.47
C VAL A 104 6.13 -0.47 -18.18
N THR A 105 5.51 0.69 -18.36
CA THR A 105 6.16 1.89 -18.87
C THR A 105 6.23 2.94 -17.78
N HIS A 106 7.36 3.62 -17.65
CA HIS A 106 7.57 4.66 -16.64
C HIS A 106 7.87 5.98 -17.32
N GLN A 107 7.12 7.01 -16.96
CA GLN A 107 7.35 8.38 -17.41
C GLN A 107 7.57 9.27 -16.19
N VAL A 108 8.77 9.82 -16.06
CA VAL A 108 9.09 10.85 -15.07
C VAL A 108 8.67 12.20 -15.65
N THR A 109 7.96 13.01 -14.87
CA THR A 109 7.51 14.33 -15.32
C THR A 109 8.67 15.33 -15.24
N PRO A 110 9.15 15.86 -16.39
CA PRO A 110 10.16 16.93 -16.38
C PRO A 110 9.54 18.17 -15.73
N GLY A 111 10.14 18.68 -14.65
CA GLY A 111 9.63 19.82 -13.88
C GLY A 111 9.24 19.48 -12.44
N ALA A 112 8.74 18.26 -12.18
CA ALA A 112 8.55 17.78 -10.81
C ALA A 112 9.89 17.33 -10.16
N ALA A 113 10.86 16.92 -10.97
CA ALA A 113 12.22 16.60 -10.53
C ALA A 113 13.06 17.85 -10.16
N THR A 114 12.77 19.00 -10.78
CA THR A 114 13.53 20.25 -10.60
C THR A 114 13.16 20.99 -9.31
N GLN A 115 12.04 20.63 -8.67
CA GLN A 115 11.52 21.34 -7.49
C GLN A 115 12.21 20.97 -6.16
N LYS A 116 13.23 20.10 -6.15
CA LYS A 116 13.83 19.62 -4.89
C LYS A 116 15.31 19.28 -4.92
N ILE A 117 16.13 20.17 -5.50
CA ILE A 117 17.53 20.28 -5.07
C ILE A 117 17.67 21.62 -4.34
N PRO A 118 17.53 21.66 -3.00
CA PRO A 118 17.94 22.84 -2.26
C PRO A 118 19.47 22.97 -2.40
N THR A 119 19.91 23.88 -3.27
CA THR A 119 21.29 24.37 -3.29
C THR A 119 21.45 25.28 -2.07
N HIS A 120 21.98 24.73 -0.99
CA HIS A 120 22.64 25.53 0.05
C HIS A 120 24.10 25.74 -0.34
#